data_AF-A0A6I9MS56-F1
#
_entry.id   AF-A0A6I9MS56-F1
#
_cell.length_a   1.000
_cell.length_b   1.000
_cell.length_c   1.000
_cell.angle_alpha   90.00
_cell.angle_beta   90.00
_cell.angle_gamma   90.00
#
_symmetry.space_group_name_H-M   'P 1'
#
loop_
_entity.id
_entity.type
_entity.pdbx_description
1 polymer ?
#
loop_
_entity_poly.entity_id
_entity_poly.type
_entity_poly.pdbx_seq_one_letter_code
_entity_poly.pdbx_strand_id
1 'polypeptide(L)'
;MAGEEERGVVRVKVKKCDQVLPVEFRSFAVDPQITSLEVLQHILIRAFDLSGKQNFGISYLSRDWSGAEMYLSLLSDGDLDAAFVSSAKPVLQLKMDIKPSEESPVMEDWDIISPKDVIGSEQLLPERTRTLASAALPLTQSLLTQVGRTLSKVQQAFSWAYGEEIKPFKPPLSDTEFHSYLNGQGQLSRPEELRLRIYHGGVEPSLRKVVWRYLLNVYPDGLGGQERMDYMKRKTREYDQLKREWTARVSYEDLEFIRGNVLKDVLRTDRAHPYYAGSEDSPHLTALTDLLTTFAITHPQ
;
A
#
# COMPACT_ATOMS: atom_id res chain seq x y z
N MET A 1 -45.77 -6.87 26.63
CA MET A 1 -46.23 -5.87 25.66
C MET A 1 -45.52 -4.56 25.97
N ALA A 2 -44.44 -4.27 25.26
CA ALA A 2 -43.80 -2.97 25.22
C ALA A 2 -43.70 -2.62 23.73
N GLY A 3 -44.31 -1.49 23.34
CA GLY A 3 -44.57 -1.14 21.94
C GLY A 3 -43.28 -0.93 21.14
N GLU A 4 -43.27 -1.50 19.95
CA GLU A 4 -42.39 -1.08 18.86
C GLU A 4 -42.79 0.35 18.49
N GLU A 5 -42.13 1.35 19.09
CA GLU A 5 -42.19 2.71 18.56
C GLU A 5 -41.54 2.69 17.18
N GLU A 6 -42.33 3.00 16.15
CA GLU A 6 -41.88 3.22 14.78
C GLU A 6 -40.90 4.42 14.77
N ARG A 7 -39.61 4.13 14.90
CA ARG A 7 -38.57 5.16 14.96
C ARG A 7 -38.30 5.69 13.56
N GLY A 8 -38.74 6.92 13.30
CA GLY A 8 -38.41 7.63 12.06
C GLY A 8 -36.91 7.87 11.90
N VAL A 9 -36.52 8.35 10.71
CA VAL A 9 -35.13 8.58 10.30
C VAL A 9 -34.31 9.33 11.35
N VAL A 10 -33.17 8.74 11.75
CA VAL A 10 -32.22 9.30 12.71
C VAL A 10 -31.11 10.06 11.98
N ARG A 11 -30.82 11.28 12.41
CA ARG A 11 -29.68 12.04 11.88
C ARG A 11 -28.40 11.61 12.58
N VAL A 12 -27.37 11.29 11.82
CA VAL A 12 -26.05 10.89 12.32
C VAL A 12 -25.05 12.00 12.01
N LYS A 13 -24.27 12.43 13.00
CA LYS A 13 -23.10 13.30 12.84
C LYS A 13 -21.86 12.50 13.18
N VAL A 14 -20.88 12.49 12.28
CA VAL A 14 -19.66 11.70 12.41
C VAL A 14 -18.47 12.64 12.44
N LYS A 15 -17.63 12.47 13.47
CA LYS A 15 -16.32 13.11 13.61
C LYS A 15 -15.22 12.10 13.27
N LYS A 16 -14.53 12.29 12.16
CA LYS A 16 -13.35 11.50 11.76
C LYS A 16 -12.12 12.09 12.43
N CYS A 17 -11.47 11.30 13.28
CA CYS A 17 -10.20 11.62 13.91
C CYS A 17 -9.12 10.78 13.23
N ASP A 18 -8.24 11.45 12.50
CA ASP A 18 -7.00 10.90 11.95
C ASP A 18 -5.86 11.51 12.78
N GLN A 19 -4.86 10.72 13.17
CA GLN A 19 -3.73 11.22 13.97
C GLN A 19 -2.83 12.18 13.18
N VAL A 20 -2.91 12.16 11.85
CA VAL A 20 -2.02 12.91 10.93
C VAL A 20 -2.75 14.04 10.19
N LEU A 21 -4.07 13.93 9.99
CA LEU A 21 -4.88 14.88 9.21
C LEU A 21 -5.86 15.68 10.09
N PRO A 22 -6.29 16.88 9.64
CA PRO A 22 -7.30 17.66 10.36
C PRO A 22 -8.63 16.90 10.48
N VAL A 23 -9.33 17.13 11.60
CA VAL A 23 -10.62 16.49 11.90
C VAL A 23 -11.66 16.84 10.84
N GLU A 24 -12.26 15.81 10.24
CA GLU A 24 -13.35 15.97 9.27
C GLU A 24 -14.71 15.65 9.91
N PHE A 25 -15.75 16.39 9.49
CA PHE A 25 -17.12 16.17 9.94
C PHE A 25 -18.03 15.87 8.77
N ARG A 26 -18.88 14.84 8.91
CA ARG A 26 -19.95 14.55 7.95
C ARG A 26 -21.25 14.23 8.67
N SER A 27 -22.38 14.52 8.02
CA SER A 27 -23.70 14.21 8.56
C SER A 27 -24.61 13.63 7.50
N PHE A 28 -25.34 12.59 7.86
CA PHE A 28 -26.30 11.92 6.99
C PHE A 28 -27.48 11.42 7.84
N ALA A 29 -28.50 10.87 7.18
CA ALA A 29 -29.68 10.34 7.83
C ALA A 29 -29.72 8.82 7.61
N VAL A 30 -30.05 8.06 8.66
CA VAL A 30 -30.17 6.59 8.61
C VAL A 30 -31.52 6.18 9.16
N ASP A 31 -32.06 5.11 8.60
CA ASP A 31 -33.26 4.48 9.13
C ASP A 31 -32.85 3.31 10.03
N PRO A 32 -33.13 3.36 11.34
CA PRO A 32 -32.77 2.30 12.28
C PRO A 32 -33.35 0.92 11.90
N GLN A 33 -34.44 0.86 11.14
CA GLN A 33 -35.10 -0.42 10.80
C GLN A 33 -34.33 -1.22 9.74
N ILE A 34 -33.49 -0.56 8.93
CA ILE A 34 -32.79 -1.19 7.80
C ILE A 34 -31.27 -1.01 7.86
N THR A 35 -30.76 -0.25 8.84
CA THR A 35 -29.34 0.06 8.96
C THR A 35 -28.69 -0.86 9.99
N SER A 36 -28.05 -1.94 9.53
CA SER A 36 -27.13 -2.72 10.35
C SER A 36 -25.78 -2.01 10.49
N LEU A 37 -24.94 -2.49 11.40
CA LEU A 37 -23.57 -2.03 11.60
C LEU A 37 -22.74 -2.16 10.32
N GLU A 38 -22.88 -3.26 9.58
CA GLU A 38 -22.21 -3.48 8.30
C GLU A 38 -22.63 -2.42 7.26
N VAL A 39 -23.93 -2.12 7.18
CA VAL A 39 -24.45 -1.07 6.29
C VAL A 39 -23.94 0.30 6.71
N LEU A 40 -23.92 0.60 8.02
CA LEU A 40 -23.37 1.84 8.55
C LEU A 40 -21.88 1.98 8.22
N GLN A 41 -21.08 0.92 8.36
CA GLN A 41 -19.67 0.91 7.97
C GLN A 41 -19.48 1.23 6.48
N HIS A 42 -20.28 0.61 5.60
CA HIS A 42 -20.25 0.91 4.18
C HIS A 42 -20.63 2.36 3.85
N ILE A 43 -21.62 2.91 4.55
CA ILE A 43 -22.01 4.32 4.42
C ILE A 43 -20.84 5.22 4.84
N LEU A 44 -20.15 4.92 5.95
CA LEU A 44 -19.00 5.69 6.43
C LEU A 44 -17.82 5.64 5.46
N ILE A 45 -17.52 4.46 4.91
CA ILE A 45 -16.47 4.25 3.91
C ILE A 45 -16.72 5.13 2.69
N ARG A 46 -17.95 5.12 2.16
CA ARG A 46 -18.34 5.96 1.02
C ARG A 46 -18.39 7.44 1.39
N ALA A 47 -18.90 7.75 2.57
CA ALA A 47 -19.06 9.14 3.00
C ALA A 47 -17.71 9.83 3.14
N PHE A 48 -16.65 9.15 3.60
CA PHE A 48 -15.32 9.73 3.80
C PHE A 48 -14.29 9.33 2.73
N ASP A 49 -14.75 8.79 1.59
CA ASP A 49 -13.90 8.36 0.46
C ASP A 49 -12.73 7.45 0.89
N LEU A 50 -12.99 6.52 1.81
CA LEU A 50 -11.97 5.63 2.35
C LEU A 50 -11.69 4.49 1.37
N SER A 51 -10.60 4.60 0.61
CA SER A 51 -10.20 3.63 -0.41
C SER A 51 -9.69 2.31 0.17
N GLY A 52 -10.57 1.52 0.80
CA GLY A 52 -10.28 0.13 1.22
C GLY A 52 -9.70 -0.03 2.62
N LYS A 53 -9.61 1.02 3.45
CA LYS A 53 -9.17 0.91 4.86
C LYS A 53 -10.28 0.28 5.71
N GLN A 54 -10.14 -0.99 6.08
CA GLN A 54 -11.09 -1.68 6.98
C GLN A 54 -10.81 -1.46 8.47
N ASN A 55 -9.68 -0.84 8.82
CA ASN A 55 -9.24 -0.73 10.20
C ASN A 55 -9.60 0.63 10.82
N PHE A 56 -10.90 0.87 11.04
CA PHE A 56 -11.36 2.01 11.82
C PHE A 56 -12.29 1.58 12.95
N GLY A 57 -12.13 2.23 14.10
CA GLY A 57 -13.03 2.08 15.23
C GLY A 57 -14.19 3.06 15.11
N ILE A 58 -15.39 2.60 15.44
CA ILE A 58 -16.57 3.46 15.58
C ILE A 58 -16.93 3.50 17.06
N SER A 59 -17.20 4.69 17.59
CA SER A 59 -17.77 4.88 18.92
C SER A 59 -18.92 5.88 18.87
N TYR A 60 -19.92 5.73 19.72
CA TYR A 60 -21.05 6.65 19.83
C TYR A 60 -21.01 7.41 21.16
N LEU A 61 -21.51 8.64 21.16
CA LEU A 61 -21.65 9.43 22.36
C LEU A 61 -22.85 8.95 23.17
N SER A 62 -22.62 8.55 24.42
CA SER A 62 -23.63 8.18 25.39
C SER A 62 -23.49 9.04 26.64
N ARG A 63 -24.56 9.16 27.42
CA ARG A 63 -24.58 9.89 28.70
C ARG A 63 -24.80 8.89 29.83
N ASP A 64 -23.94 8.93 30.83
CA ASP A 64 -24.09 8.10 32.01
C ASP A 64 -25.19 8.63 32.95
N TRP A 65 -25.44 7.92 34.06
CA TRP A 65 -26.41 8.31 35.08
C TRP A 65 -26.02 9.60 35.83
N SER A 66 -24.76 10.02 35.76
CA SER A 66 -24.24 11.25 36.36
C SER A 66 -24.33 12.47 35.43
N GLY A 67 -24.70 12.26 34.16
CA GLY A 67 -24.82 13.30 33.14
C GLY A 67 -23.52 13.56 32.36
N ALA A 68 -22.45 12.82 32.65
CA ALA A 68 -21.18 12.89 31.95
C ALA A 68 -21.28 12.22 30.57
N GLU A 69 -20.69 12.87 29.57
CA GLU A 69 -20.64 12.37 28.20
C GLU A 69 -19.45 11.43 28.01
N MET A 70 -19.70 10.22 27.53
CA MET A 70 -18.68 9.20 27.30
C MET A 70 -18.86 8.55 25.93
N TYR A 71 -17.74 8.21 25.28
CA TYR A 71 -17.76 7.48 24.02
C TYR A 71 -17.74 5.97 24.28
N LEU A 72 -18.74 5.27 23.75
CA LEU A 72 -18.87 3.82 23.80
C LEU A 72 -18.55 3.20 22.44
N SER A 73 -17.74 2.13 22.42
CA SER A 73 -17.40 1.44 21.18
C SER A 73 -18.62 0.73 20.59
N LEU A 74 -18.74 0.82 19.27
CA LEU A 74 -19.84 0.23 18.51
C LEU A 74 -19.30 -1.02 17.79
N LEU A 75 -19.51 -2.19 18.40
CA LEU A 75 -18.89 -3.46 17.98
C LEU A 75 -19.89 -4.46 17.39
N SER A 76 -21.17 -4.29 17.69
CA SER A 76 -22.26 -5.17 17.25
C SER A 76 -23.53 -4.39 16.89
N ASP A 77 -24.47 -5.04 16.21
CA ASP A 77 -25.81 -4.48 15.94
C ASP A 77 -26.56 -4.15 17.24
N GLY A 78 -26.34 -4.93 18.31
CA GLY A 78 -26.92 -4.61 19.62
C GLY A 78 -26.39 -3.30 20.21
N ASP A 79 -25.13 -2.97 19.97
CA ASP A 79 -24.56 -1.67 20.37
C ASP A 79 -25.10 -0.53 19.52
N LEU A 80 -25.36 -0.79 18.23
CA LEU A 80 -25.98 0.17 17.32
C LEU A 80 -27.42 0.48 17.73
N ASP A 81 -28.20 -0.53 18.10
CA ASP A 81 -29.55 -0.37 18.65
C ASP A 81 -29.51 0.42 19.96
N ALA A 82 -28.60 0.08 20.86
CA ALA A 82 -28.38 0.85 22.08
C ALA A 82 -27.96 2.30 21.79
N ALA A 83 -27.18 2.55 20.75
CA ALA A 83 -26.81 3.89 20.29
C ALA A 83 -28.02 4.67 19.77
N PHE A 84 -28.91 4.04 19.00
CA PHE A 84 -30.15 4.66 18.57
C PHE A 84 -31.10 4.95 19.75
N VAL A 85 -31.16 4.06 20.74
CA VAL A 85 -31.98 4.24 21.96
C VAL A 85 -31.42 5.32 22.88
N SER A 86 -30.11 5.35 23.08
CA SER A 86 -29.42 6.31 23.95
C SER A 86 -29.21 7.68 23.31
N SER A 87 -29.39 7.80 21.99
CA SER A 87 -29.31 9.10 21.31
C SER A 87 -30.40 10.05 21.83
N ALA A 88 -30.02 10.92 22.75
CA ALA A 88 -30.85 12.04 23.15
C ALA A 88 -31.08 12.93 21.92
N LYS A 89 -32.33 13.00 21.45
CA LYS A 89 -32.73 13.66 20.20
C LYS A 89 -32.05 15.02 19.98
N PRO A 90 -31.74 15.42 18.72
CA PRO A 90 -32.16 14.78 17.46
C PRO A 90 -31.00 14.20 16.62
N VAL A 91 -29.81 14.00 17.21
CA VAL A 91 -28.63 13.58 16.43
C VAL A 91 -27.80 12.54 17.18
N LEU A 92 -27.62 11.38 16.56
CA LEU A 92 -26.62 10.40 16.96
C LEU A 92 -25.22 10.93 16.63
N GLN A 93 -24.36 11.07 17.64
CA GLN A 93 -22.99 11.51 17.43
C GLN A 93 -22.05 10.30 17.44
N LEU A 94 -21.35 10.12 16.32
CA LEU A 94 -20.34 9.09 16.16
C LEU A 94 -18.95 9.72 16.10
N LYS A 95 -18.00 9.04 16.72
CA LYS A 95 -16.57 9.27 16.57
C LYS A 95 -15.99 8.10 15.79
N MET A 96 -15.33 8.43 14.70
CA MET A 96 -14.61 7.49 13.88
C MET A 96 -13.12 7.71 14.12
N ASP A 97 -12.46 6.71 14.70
CA ASP A 97 -11.03 6.72 14.95
C ASP A 97 -10.36 5.84 13.90
N ILE A 98 -9.63 6.46 12.99
CA ILE A 98 -8.79 5.70 12.05
C ILE A 98 -7.59 5.24 12.87
N LYS A 99 -7.53 3.95 13.15
CA LYS A 99 -6.29 3.38 13.68
C LYS A 99 -5.27 3.53 12.55
N PRO A 100 -4.10 4.16 12.77
CA PRO A 100 -2.98 3.89 11.87
C PRO A 100 -2.87 2.37 11.89
N SER A 101 -3.06 1.75 10.75
CA SER A 101 -3.06 0.31 10.69
C SER A 101 -1.70 -0.16 11.21
N GLU A 102 -1.69 -0.76 12.41
CA GLU A 102 -0.80 -1.88 12.67
C GLU A 102 -1.35 -3.03 11.83
N GLU A 103 -1.23 -2.88 10.51
CA GLU A 103 -1.61 -3.89 9.55
C GLU A 103 -0.57 -4.98 9.63
N SER A 104 -1.07 -6.20 9.83
CA SER A 104 -0.36 -7.42 9.52
C SER A 104 0.39 -7.25 8.17
N PRO A 105 1.64 -7.72 8.06
CA PRO A 105 2.64 -7.26 7.13
C PRO A 105 2.49 -8.00 5.81
N VAL A 106 1.34 -7.82 5.17
CA VAL A 106 1.12 -8.30 3.81
C VAL A 106 1.23 -7.12 2.87
N MET A 107 2.49 -6.73 2.66
CA MET A 107 3.00 -6.30 1.36
C MET A 107 2.41 -4.98 0.82
N GLU A 108 2.68 -3.86 1.51
CA GLU A 108 2.71 -2.54 0.88
C GLU A 108 4.14 -2.21 0.43
N ASP A 109 4.23 -1.69 -0.80
CA ASP A 109 5.39 -1.08 -1.46
C ASP A 109 6.60 -1.96 -1.78
N TRP A 110 6.48 -2.70 -2.89
CA TRP A 110 7.65 -2.87 -3.78
C TRP A 110 7.74 -1.64 -4.69
N ASP A 111 8.39 -0.59 -4.17
CA ASP A 111 8.81 0.55 -4.98
C ASP A 111 10.09 0.22 -5.74
N ILE A 112 9.94 -0.06 -7.04
CA ILE A 112 11.08 -0.11 -7.94
C ILE A 112 11.25 1.28 -8.58
N ILE A 113 12.41 1.86 -8.26
CA ILE A 113 13.20 2.89 -8.94
C ILE A 113 12.64 3.26 -10.33
N SER A 114 12.18 4.49 -10.48
CA SER A 114 11.85 5.08 -11.78
C SER A 114 13.12 5.21 -12.63
N PRO A 115 13.06 5.13 -13.97
CA PRO A 115 14.20 5.52 -14.82
C PRO A 115 14.75 6.93 -14.52
N LYS A 116 13.94 7.80 -13.90
CA LYS A 116 14.37 9.12 -13.41
C LYS A 116 15.32 9.04 -12.22
N ASP A 117 15.19 8.02 -11.37
CA ASP A 117 15.98 7.83 -10.14
C ASP A 117 17.37 7.24 -10.43
N VAL A 118 17.56 6.59 -11.59
CA VAL A 118 18.87 6.11 -12.08
C VAL A 118 19.71 7.27 -12.62
N ILE A 119 19.08 8.33 -13.14
CA ILE A 119 19.77 9.49 -13.74
C ILE A 119 20.07 10.58 -12.68
N GLY A 120 19.34 10.58 -11.55
CA GLY A 120 19.48 11.58 -10.50
C GLY A 120 20.61 11.36 -9.48
N SER A 121 21.28 10.21 -9.48
CA SER A 121 22.22 9.83 -8.42
C SER A 121 23.65 10.40 -8.54
N GLU A 122 23.95 11.22 -9.55
CA GLU A 122 25.27 11.88 -9.68
C GLU A 122 25.32 13.36 -9.26
N GLN A 123 24.22 13.98 -8.79
CA GLN A 123 24.20 15.44 -8.62
C GLN A 123 23.76 16.01 -7.26
N LEU A 124 23.61 15.22 -6.20
CA LEU A 124 23.23 15.78 -4.89
C LEU A 124 24.14 15.31 -3.74
N LEU A 125 25.35 15.86 -3.71
CA LEU A 125 26.00 16.22 -2.46
C LEU A 125 26.44 17.68 -2.53
N PRO A 126 25.78 18.56 -1.77
CA PRO A 126 26.58 19.55 -1.07
C PRO A 126 26.14 19.70 0.39
N GLU A 127 27.14 20.06 1.19
CA GLU A 127 27.04 20.55 2.57
C GLU A 127 27.00 19.50 3.69
N ARG A 128 28.18 19.06 4.12
CA ARG A 128 28.68 19.40 5.47
C ARG A 128 30.13 18.95 5.70
N THR A 129 31.09 19.78 5.29
CA THR A 129 32.40 19.88 5.98
C THR A 129 33.11 21.16 5.53
N ARG A 130 32.82 22.28 6.22
CA ARG A 130 33.78 23.38 6.32
C ARG A 130 34.67 23.09 7.51
N THR A 131 35.96 22.87 7.26
CA THR A 131 37.11 23.59 7.84
C THR A 131 38.38 22.79 7.56
N LEU A 132 39.29 23.33 6.74
CA LEU A 132 40.70 23.57 7.07
C LEU A 132 41.40 24.19 5.85
N ALA A 133 41.99 25.38 6.08
CA ALA A 133 43.03 26.09 5.31
C ALA A 133 42.75 26.41 3.81
N SER A 134 42.53 27.66 3.40
CA SER A 134 43.45 28.82 3.37
C SER A 134 44.53 28.73 2.26
N ALA A 135 44.61 29.84 1.49
CA ALA A 135 45.52 30.22 0.41
C ALA A 135 45.22 29.58 -0.97
N ALA A 136 44.97 30.32 -2.07
CA ALA A 136 45.36 31.68 -2.44
C ALA A 136 44.32 32.37 -3.36
N LEU A 137 44.21 33.69 -3.24
CA LEU A 137 43.51 34.64 -4.14
C LEU A 137 44.55 35.28 -5.12
N PRO A 138 44.24 36.24 -6.03
CA PRO A 138 42.96 36.92 -6.34
C PRO A 138 42.65 37.20 -7.85
N LEU A 139 41.48 37.86 -8.06
CA LEU A 139 41.18 38.87 -9.12
C LEU A 139 40.75 38.32 -10.50
N THR A 140 39.59 38.66 -11.10
CA THR A 140 38.89 39.96 -11.17
C THR A 140 37.36 39.83 -11.11
N GLN A 141 36.73 40.92 -10.65
CA GLN A 141 35.29 41.13 -10.61
C GLN A 141 34.70 41.43 -12.00
N SER A 142 33.40 41.19 -12.12
CA SER A 142 32.44 41.95 -12.95
C SER A 142 32.43 41.68 -14.45
N LEU A 143 31.38 40.96 -14.92
CA LEU A 143 30.30 41.53 -15.74
C LEU A 143 29.53 40.41 -16.46
N LEU A 144 28.23 40.36 -16.16
CA LEU A 144 27.19 39.79 -17.02
C LEU A 144 27.36 40.30 -18.46
N THR A 145 27.48 39.38 -19.41
CA THR A 145 26.65 39.27 -20.63
C THR A 145 27.36 38.37 -21.65
N GLN A 146 26.56 37.59 -22.38
CA GLN A 146 26.94 37.01 -23.67
C GLN A 146 27.70 35.67 -23.69
N VAL A 147 27.04 34.57 -23.31
CA VAL A 147 27.29 33.26 -23.96
C VAL A 147 25.99 32.44 -24.06
N GLY A 148 25.03 32.96 -24.82
CA GLY A 148 23.79 32.28 -25.19
C GLY A 148 23.85 31.48 -26.51
N ARG A 149 25.03 31.11 -27.03
CA ARG A 149 25.13 30.49 -28.38
C ARG A 149 26.12 29.33 -28.56
N THR A 150 26.75 28.81 -27.51
CA THR A 150 27.70 27.68 -27.64
C THR A 150 27.28 26.38 -26.96
N LEU A 151 26.22 26.38 -26.14
CA LEU A 151 25.67 25.14 -25.54
C LEU A 151 24.82 24.31 -26.51
N SER A 152 24.23 24.91 -27.55
CA SER A 152 23.41 24.15 -28.52
C SER A 152 24.19 23.17 -29.40
N LYS A 153 25.51 23.35 -29.56
CA LYS A 153 26.32 22.46 -30.40
C LYS A 153 26.79 21.20 -29.67
N VAL A 154 26.80 21.19 -28.34
CA VAL A 154 27.14 20.00 -27.55
C VAL A 154 25.90 19.14 -27.30
N GLN A 155 24.71 19.75 -27.24
CA GLN A 155 23.44 19.00 -27.27
C GLN A 155 23.18 18.28 -28.60
N GLN A 156 23.72 18.80 -29.71
CA GLN A 156 23.55 18.18 -31.04
C GLN A 156 24.59 17.09 -31.35
N ALA A 157 25.66 16.97 -30.56
CA ALA A 157 26.75 16.01 -30.80
C ALA A 157 26.52 14.62 -30.14
N PHE A 158 25.51 14.48 -29.27
CA PHE A 158 25.12 13.18 -28.69
C PHE A 158 23.99 12.48 -29.44
N SER A 159 23.44 13.08 -30.50
CA SER A 159 22.25 12.54 -31.17
C SER A 159 22.54 11.51 -32.27
N TRP A 160 23.80 11.13 -32.55
CA TRP A 160 24.11 10.33 -33.76
C TRP A 160 24.95 9.07 -33.44
N ALA A 161 24.28 8.06 -32.88
CA ALA A 161 24.50 6.65 -33.20
C ALA A 161 23.25 5.86 -32.82
N TYR A 162 22.65 5.16 -33.80
CA TYR A 162 21.33 4.50 -33.78
C TYR A 162 20.13 5.41 -34.06
N GLY A 163 19.74 5.45 -35.34
CA GLY A 163 18.45 5.95 -35.82
C GLY A 163 17.30 5.01 -35.48
N GLU A 164 17.08 4.75 -34.20
CA GLU A 164 15.74 4.48 -33.70
C GLU A 164 15.23 5.79 -33.10
N GLU A 165 14.09 6.26 -33.58
CA GLU A 165 13.36 7.36 -32.94
C GLU A 165 13.29 7.06 -31.43
N ILE A 166 13.93 7.88 -30.59
CA ILE A 166 13.72 7.82 -29.14
C ILE A 166 12.29 8.29 -28.93
N LYS A 167 11.33 7.37 -29.08
CA LYS A 167 9.93 7.61 -28.77
C LYS A 167 9.89 8.03 -27.30
N PRO A 168 9.24 9.15 -26.96
CA PRO A 168 9.06 9.52 -25.57
C PRO A 168 8.46 8.32 -24.83
N PHE A 169 9.06 7.94 -23.70
CA PHE A 169 8.59 6.81 -22.89
C PHE A 169 7.08 6.94 -22.71
N LYS A 170 6.35 5.86 -23.01
CA LYS A 170 4.90 5.86 -22.79
C LYS A 170 4.65 6.12 -21.30
N PRO A 171 3.55 6.79 -20.93
CA PRO A 171 3.20 6.87 -19.52
C PRO A 171 3.05 5.45 -18.93
N PRO A 172 3.21 5.29 -17.61
CA PRO A 172 2.94 4.01 -16.94
C PRO A 172 1.57 3.46 -17.31
N LEU A 173 1.48 2.14 -17.44
CA LEU A 173 0.21 1.46 -17.70
C LEU A 173 -0.77 1.78 -16.57
N SER A 174 -1.88 2.45 -16.91
CA SER A 174 -2.95 2.77 -15.96
C SER A 174 -3.91 1.59 -15.77
N ASP A 175 -4.69 1.65 -14.70
CA ASP A 175 -5.76 0.69 -14.43
C ASP A 175 -6.77 0.61 -15.58
N THR A 176 -7.20 1.75 -16.13
CA THR A 176 -8.15 1.82 -17.25
C THR A 176 -7.60 1.16 -18.51
N GLU A 177 -6.33 1.37 -18.83
CA GLU A 177 -5.68 0.76 -19.98
C GLU A 177 -5.50 -0.75 -19.77
N PHE A 178 -5.13 -1.18 -18.55
CA PHE A 178 -5.01 -2.58 -18.21
C PHE A 178 -6.32 -3.36 -18.40
N HIS A 179 -7.46 -2.77 -18.01
CA HIS A 179 -8.77 -3.38 -18.24
C HIS A 179 -9.07 -3.68 -19.71
N SER A 180 -8.51 -2.91 -20.66
CA SER A 180 -8.66 -3.17 -22.10
C SER A 180 -7.93 -4.44 -22.59
N TYR A 181 -7.02 -5.00 -21.78
CA TYR A 181 -6.35 -6.27 -22.05
C TYR A 181 -7.14 -7.47 -21.49
N LEU A 182 -8.16 -7.21 -20.66
CA LEU A 182 -8.99 -8.25 -20.06
C LEU A 182 -10.25 -8.50 -20.88
N ASN A 183 -10.67 -9.76 -20.97
CA ASN A 183 -11.98 -10.13 -21.51
C ASN A 183 -13.07 -10.01 -20.42
N GLY A 184 -14.34 -10.24 -20.79
CA GLY A 184 -15.47 -10.17 -19.85
C GLY A 184 -15.43 -11.17 -18.67
N GLN A 185 -14.55 -12.17 -18.72
CA GLN A 185 -14.30 -13.14 -17.64
C GLN A 185 -13.06 -12.77 -16.79
N GLY A 186 -12.41 -11.64 -17.10
CA GLY A 186 -11.19 -11.18 -16.45
C GLY A 186 -9.91 -11.89 -16.89
N GLN A 187 -9.92 -12.65 -17.99
CA GLN A 187 -8.73 -13.30 -18.55
C GLN A 187 -7.96 -12.35 -19.46
N LEU A 188 -6.63 -12.49 -19.52
CA LEU A 188 -5.83 -11.74 -20.48
C LEU A 188 -6.08 -12.24 -21.90
N SER A 189 -6.60 -11.36 -22.75
CA SER A 189 -6.84 -11.65 -24.16
C SER A 189 -5.56 -11.53 -25.01
N ARG A 190 -4.67 -10.59 -24.64
CA ARG A 190 -3.48 -10.22 -25.42
C ARG A 190 -2.25 -10.10 -24.50
N PRO A 191 -1.73 -11.21 -23.96
CA PRO A 191 -0.64 -11.19 -22.97
C PRO A 191 0.70 -10.67 -23.56
N GLU A 192 1.00 -10.95 -24.82
CA GLU A 192 2.22 -10.47 -25.50
C GLU A 192 2.21 -8.95 -25.67
N GLU A 193 1.08 -8.39 -26.12
CA GLU A 193 0.91 -6.94 -26.28
C GLU A 193 1.01 -6.21 -24.93
N LEU A 194 0.46 -6.80 -23.87
CA LEU A 194 0.59 -6.25 -22.52
C LEU A 194 2.06 -6.20 -22.08
N ARG A 195 2.84 -7.28 -22.31
CA ARG A 195 4.27 -7.31 -21.97
C ARG A 195 5.04 -6.23 -22.73
N LEU A 196 4.78 -6.05 -24.03
CA LEU A 196 5.40 -4.99 -24.83
C LEU A 196 4.98 -3.58 -24.35
N ARG A 197 3.71 -3.41 -23.97
CA ARG A 197 3.20 -2.14 -23.42
C ARG A 197 3.89 -1.77 -22.11
N ILE A 198 4.11 -2.75 -21.24
CA ILE A 198 4.83 -2.59 -19.98
C ILE A 198 6.31 -2.29 -20.25
N TYR A 199 6.93 -2.96 -21.21
CA TYR A 199 8.32 -2.70 -21.60
C TYR A 199 8.54 -1.23 -22.01
N HIS A 200 7.59 -0.63 -22.73
CA HIS A 200 7.74 0.74 -23.23
C HIS A 200 7.40 1.88 -22.23
N GLY A 201 6.74 1.59 -21.11
CA GLY A 201 6.28 2.65 -20.20
C GLY A 201 6.19 2.27 -18.73
N GLY A 202 6.46 1.03 -18.38
CA GLY A 202 6.29 0.51 -17.03
C GLY A 202 4.81 0.36 -16.63
N VAL A 203 4.61 0.21 -15.32
CA VAL A 203 3.30 -0.01 -14.69
C VAL A 203 3.10 1.03 -13.60
N GLU A 204 1.88 1.56 -13.49
CA GLU A 204 1.50 2.41 -12.36
C GLU A 204 1.71 1.66 -11.03
N PRO A 205 2.28 2.30 -9.98
CA PRO A 205 2.59 1.65 -8.71
C PRO A 205 1.43 0.85 -8.11
N SER A 206 0.23 1.43 -8.11
CA SER A 206 -1.03 0.85 -7.60
C SER A 206 -1.40 -0.48 -8.28
N LEU A 207 -1.00 -0.66 -9.54
CA LEU A 207 -1.37 -1.79 -10.38
C LEU A 207 -0.32 -2.93 -10.36
N ARG A 208 0.90 -2.66 -9.88
CA ARG A 208 2.02 -3.64 -9.85
C ARG A 208 1.63 -4.94 -9.16
N LYS A 209 0.95 -4.88 -8.02
CA LYS A 209 0.51 -6.07 -7.25
C LYS A 209 -0.36 -7.05 -8.04
N VAL A 210 -1.07 -6.55 -9.05
CA VAL A 210 -1.92 -7.34 -9.94
C VAL A 210 -1.10 -7.78 -11.16
N VAL A 211 -0.47 -6.82 -11.85
CA VAL A 211 0.25 -7.06 -13.11
C VAL A 211 1.46 -7.97 -12.93
N TRP A 212 2.22 -7.83 -11.85
CA TRP A 212 3.41 -8.65 -11.60
C TRP A 212 3.09 -10.14 -11.48
N ARG A 213 1.89 -10.50 -10.99
CA ARG A 213 1.48 -11.91 -10.92
C ARG A 213 1.35 -12.53 -12.31
N TYR A 214 1.05 -11.74 -13.34
CA TYR A 214 1.07 -12.19 -14.72
C TYR A 214 2.48 -12.23 -15.29
N LEU A 215 3.32 -11.23 -14.99
CA LEU A 215 4.70 -11.19 -15.48
C LEU A 215 5.55 -12.32 -14.91
N LEU A 216 5.34 -12.66 -13.65
CA LEU A 216 6.03 -13.72 -12.92
C LEU A 216 5.36 -15.10 -13.11
N ASN A 217 4.36 -15.21 -13.99
CA ASN A 217 3.62 -16.44 -14.26
C ASN A 217 3.09 -17.15 -12.99
N VAL A 218 2.60 -16.38 -12.02
CA VAL A 218 2.00 -16.91 -10.78
C VAL A 218 0.70 -17.66 -11.09
N TYR A 219 -0.05 -17.16 -12.07
CA TYR A 219 -1.29 -17.80 -12.53
C TYR A 219 -1.02 -18.69 -13.73
N PRO A 220 -1.52 -19.94 -13.73
CA PRO A 220 -1.66 -20.73 -14.93
C PRO A 220 -2.49 -19.99 -16.00
N ASP A 221 -2.20 -20.29 -17.26
CA ASP A 221 -2.95 -19.73 -18.39
C ASP A 221 -4.42 -20.12 -18.33
N GLY A 222 -5.28 -19.20 -18.78
CA GLY A 222 -6.73 -19.46 -18.89
C GLY A 222 -7.54 -19.32 -17.60
N LEU A 223 -6.95 -18.97 -16.44
CA LEU A 223 -7.75 -18.70 -15.25
C LEU A 223 -8.51 -17.37 -15.35
N GLY A 224 -9.81 -17.39 -15.04
CA GLY A 224 -10.66 -16.22 -14.86
C GLY A 224 -10.43 -15.49 -13.54
N GLY A 225 -11.12 -14.35 -13.35
CA GLY A 225 -10.94 -13.51 -12.15
C GLY A 225 -11.21 -14.26 -10.83
N GLN A 226 -12.36 -14.93 -10.73
CA GLN A 226 -12.73 -15.71 -9.54
C GLN A 226 -11.80 -16.91 -9.30
N GLU A 227 -11.45 -17.63 -10.36
CA GLU A 227 -10.58 -18.80 -10.29
C GLU A 227 -9.17 -18.44 -9.80
N ARG A 228 -8.67 -17.24 -10.14
CA ARG A 228 -7.41 -16.73 -9.60
C ARG A 228 -7.47 -16.47 -8.11
N MET A 229 -8.59 -15.97 -7.59
CA MET A 229 -8.76 -15.77 -6.15
C MET A 229 -8.68 -17.10 -5.40
N ASP A 230 -9.37 -18.13 -5.91
CA ASP A 230 -9.37 -19.45 -5.30
C ASP A 230 -8.02 -20.18 -5.49
N TYR A 231 -7.36 -19.96 -6.62
CA TYR A 231 -5.97 -20.39 -6.84
C TYR A 231 -5.03 -19.81 -5.79
N MET A 232 -5.10 -18.50 -5.53
CA MET A 232 -4.24 -17.86 -4.52
C MET A 232 -4.50 -18.41 -3.12
N LYS A 233 -5.77 -18.59 -2.72
CA LYS A 233 -6.11 -19.21 -1.42
C LYS A 233 -5.49 -20.59 -1.27
N ARG A 234 -5.52 -21.40 -2.33
CA ARG A 234 -4.89 -22.73 -2.32
C ARG A 234 -3.36 -22.62 -2.22
N LYS A 235 -2.73 -21.73 -2.97
CA LYS A 235 -1.27 -21.51 -2.90
C LYS A 235 -0.80 -20.98 -1.54
N THR A 236 -1.58 -20.14 -0.87
CA THR A 236 -1.31 -19.72 0.51
C THR A 236 -1.30 -20.93 1.46
N ARG A 237 -2.33 -21.80 1.39
CA ARG A 237 -2.38 -23.01 2.22
C ARG A 237 -1.23 -23.97 1.94
N GLU A 238 -0.84 -24.10 0.67
CA GLU A 238 0.31 -24.90 0.25
C GLU A 238 1.60 -24.35 0.87
N TYR A 239 1.84 -23.04 0.78
CA TYR A 239 2.98 -22.39 1.44
C TYR A 239 2.99 -22.60 2.96
N ASP A 240 1.86 -22.40 3.64
CA ASP A 240 1.77 -22.61 5.09
C ASP A 240 2.08 -24.05 5.49
N GLN A 241 1.68 -25.01 4.65
CA GLN A 241 2.00 -26.41 4.86
C GLN A 241 3.50 -26.68 4.69
N LEU A 242 4.12 -26.17 3.62
CA LEU A 242 5.56 -26.27 3.40
C LEU A 242 6.35 -25.69 4.57
N LYS A 243 5.90 -24.54 5.09
CA LYS A 243 6.51 -23.87 6.24
C LYS A 243 6.44 -24.71 7.52
N ARG A 244 5.31 -25.37 7.78
CA ARG A 244 5.15 -26.24 8.96
C ARG A 244 6.00 -27.52 8.90
N GLU A 245 6.36 -27.96 7.71
CA GLU A 245 7.06 -29.23 7.50
C GLU A 245 8.59 -29.13 7.53
N TRP A 246 9.18 -27.95 7.80
CA TRP A 246 10.64 -27.77 7.78
C TRP A 246 11.40 -28.83 8.59
N THR A 247 11.01 -29.02 9.85
CA THR A 247 11.66 -29.98 10.77
C THR A 247 11.46 -31.44 10.36
N ALA A 248 10.47 -31.73 9.52
CA ALA A 248 10.24 -33.07 8.98
C ALA A 248 11.06 -33.32 7.71
N ARG A 249 11.54 -32.27 7.04
CA ARG A 249 12.25 -32.36 5.75
C ARG A 249 13.76 -32.35 5.87
N VAL A 250 14.29 -31.69 6.89
CA VAL A 250 15.75 -31.56 7.13
C VAL A 250 16.10 -31.87 8.57
N SER A 251 17.37 -32.21 8.83
CA SER A 251 17.86 -32.40 10.18
C SER A 251 17.83 -31.07 10.97
N TYR A 252 17.86 -31.15 12.30
CA TYR A 252 17.92 -29.94 13.14
C TYR A 252 19.18 -29.10 12.86
N GLU A 253 20.33 -29.75 12.65
CA GLU A 253 21.60 -29.08 12.35
C GLU A 253 21.55 -28.34 11.00
N ASP A 254 21.00 -28.99 9.97
CA ASP A 254 20.84 -28.38 8.65
C ASP A 254 19.84 -27.22 8.69
N LEU A 255 18.74 -27.36 9.44
CA LEU A 255 17.75 -26.30 9.59
C LEU A 255 18.36 -25.05 10.22
N GLU A 256 19.09 -25.21 11.32
CA GLU A 256 19.79 -24.12 11.99
C GLU A 256 20.86 -23.50 11.09
N PHE A 257 21.60 -24.32 10.34
CA PHE A 257 22.60 -23.84 9.40
C PHE A 257 21.98 -23.00 8.27
N ILE A 258 20.92 -23.51 7.62
CA ILE A 258 20.21 -22.82 6.54
C ILE A 258 19.60 -21.52 7.07
N ARG A 259 18.87 -21.59 8.19
CA ARG A 259 18.22 -20.42 8.80
C ARG A 259 19.25 -19.37 9.22
N GLY A 260 20.38 -19.79 9.80
CA GLY A 260 21.46 -18.90 10.19
C GLY A 260 22.09 -18.16 9.00
N ASN A 261 22.24 -18.82 7.85
CA ASN A 261 22.72 -18.16 6.63
C ASN A 261 21.69 -17.19 6.05
N VAL A 262 20.41 -17.58 6.01
CA VAL A 262 19.32 -16.69 5.59
C VAL A 262 19.26 -15.45 6.47
N LEU A 263 19.35 -15.60 7.80
CA LEU A 263 19.26 -14.48 8.74
C LEU A 263 20.38 -13.46 8.52
N LYS A 264 21.61 -13.93 8.25
CA LYS A 264 22.73 -13.04 7.92
C LYS A 264 22.39 -12.16 6.72
N ASP A 265 21.80 -12.72 5.65
CA ASP A 265 21.41 -11.96 4.47
C ASP A 265 20.21 -11.03 4.70
N VAL A 266 19.24 -11.47 5.49
CA VAL A 266 18.08 -10.66 5.87
C VAL A 266 18.52 -9.39 6.63
N LEU A 267 19.48 -9.50 7.55
CA LEU A 267 20.00 -8.34 8.31
C LEU A 267 20.76 -7.32 7.45
N ARG A 268 21.25 -7.71 6.27
CA ARG A 268 21.90 -6.81 5.28
C ARG A 268 20.93 -6.25 4.24
N THR A 269 19.65 -6.61 4.31
CA THR A 269 18.61 -6.07 3.41
C THR A 269 18.46 -4.57 3.64
N ASP A 270 18.18 -3.83 2.56
CA ASP A 270 18.14 -2.35 2.58
C ASP A 270 17.18 -1.81 3.64
N ARG A 271 17.75 -1.24 4.72
CA ARG A 271 17.03 -0.65 5.84
C ARG A 271 16.58 0.80 5.58
N ALA A 272 17.02 1.41 4.48
CA ALA A 272 16.53 2.72 4.07
C ALA A 272 15.11 2.61 3.48
N HIS A 273 14.72 1.43 2.98
CA HIS A 273 13.38 1.19 2.49
C HIS A 273 12.37 1.08 3.65
N PRO A 274 11.26 1.85 3.68
CA PRO A 274 10.31 1.87 4.81
C PRO A 274 9.76 0.50 5.19
N TYR A 275 9.47 -0.35 4.20
CA TYR A 275 9.00 -1.73 4.43
C TYR A 275 9.98 -2.55 5.27
N TYR A 276 11.29 -2.41 5.03
CA TYR A 276 12.33 -3.07 5.80
C TYR A 276 13.00 -2.10 6.78
N ALA A 277 12.31 -1.07 7.27
CA ALA A 277 12.85 -0.21 8.32
C ALA A 277 12.47 -0.75 9.71
N GLY A 278 13.07 -0.19 10.77
CA GLY A 278 12.69 -0.47 12.15
C GLY A 278 13.49 -1.57 12.85
N SER A 279 12.84 -2.35 13.71
CA SER A 279 13.46 -3.40 14.52
C SER A 279 13.88 -4.62 13.67
N GLU A 280 14.85 -5.39 14.15
CA GLU A 280 15.22 -6.70 13.60
C GLU A 280 14.07 -7.72 13.73
N ASP A 281 13.28 -7.59 14.80
CA ASP A 281 12.08 -8.41 15.04
C ASP A 281 10.85 -7.92 14.28
N SER A 282 11.04 -7.03 13.28
CA SER A 282 9.93 -6.58 12.45
C SER A 282 9.29 -7.76 11.72
N PRO A 283 7.96 -7.74 11.56
CA PRO A 283 7.28 -8.88 10.97
C PRO A 283 7.53 -8.97 9.45
N HIS A 284 7.97 -7.89 8.80
CA HIS A 284 8.46 -7.90 7.41
C HIS A 284 9.77 -8.69 7.25
N LEU A 285 10.72 -8.51 8.17
CA LEU A 285 11.95 -9.31 8.16
C LEU A 285 11.67 -10.77 8.49
N THR A 286 10.76 -11.03 9.43
CA THR A 286 10.31 -12.39 9.74
C THR A 286 9.70 -13.07 8.51
N ALA A 287 8.84 -12.36 7.76
CA ALA A 287 8.27 -12.86 6.52
C ALA A 287 9.34 -13.15 5.46
N LEU A 288 10.35 -12.29 5.31
CA LEU A 288 11.46 -12.50 4.39
C LEU A 288 12.31 -13.73 4.79
N THR A 289 12.64 -13.86 6.08
CA THR A 289 13.32 -15.04 6.61
C THR A 289 12.52 -16.30 6.32
N ASP A 290 11.23 -16.33 6.65
CA ASP A 290 10.37 -17.50 6.46
C ASP A 290 10.22 -17.88 4.99
N LEU A 291 10.10 -16.90 4.09
CA LEU A 291 10.03 -17.12 2.64
C LEU A 291 11.30 -17.78 2.13
N LEU A 292 12.46 -17.21 2.43
CA LEU A 292 13.76 -17.69 1.96
C LEU A 292 14.12 -19.05 2.57
N THR A 293 13.88 -19.25 3.86
CA THR A 293 14.09 -20.55 4.53
C THR A 293 13.18 -21.63 3.93
N THR A 294 11.89 -21.32 3.70
CA THR A 294 10.99 -22.28 3.03
C THR A 294 11.50 -22.62 1.64
N PHE A 295 11.92 -21.64 0.86
CA PHE A 295 12.40 -21.89 -0.49
C PHE A 295 13.65 -22.79 -0.48
N ALA A 296 14.65 -22.46 0.34
CA ALA A 296 15.90 -23.21 0.46
C ALA A 296 15.69 -24.67 0.87
N ILE A 297 14.80 -24.94 1.83
CA ILE A 297 14.51 -26.31 2.31
C ILE A 297 13.74 -27.12 1.26
N THR A 298 12.84 -26.47 0.52
CA THR A 298 11.93 -27.17 -0.41
C THR A 298 12.50 -27.36 -1.82
N HIS A 299 13.61 -26.70 -2.15
CA HIS A 299 14.27 -26.78 -3.46
C HIS A 299 15.80 -26.99 -3.31
N PRO A 300 16.26 -28.17 -2.82
CA PRO A 300 17.66 -28.40 -2.45
C PRO A 300 18.62 -28.71 -3.63
N GLN A 301 18.49 -28.04 -4.77
CA GLN A 301 19.33 -28.27 -5.97
C GLN A 301 20.39 -27.20 -6.20
#